data_AF-A0A7V3A9E8-F1
#
_entry.id   AF-A0A7V3A9E8-F1
#
_cell.length_a   1.000
_cell.length_b   1.000
_cell.length_c   1.000
_cell.angle_alpha   90.00
_cell.angle_beta   90.00
_cell.angle_gamma   90.00
#
_symmetry.space_group_name_H-M   'P 1'
#
loop_
_entity.id
_entity.type
_entity.pdbx_description
1 polymer ?
#
loop_
_entity_poly.entity_id
_entity_poly.type
_entity_poly.pdbx_seq_one_letter_code
_entity_poly.pdbx_strand_id
1 'polypeptide(L)' 'MEWEKVEWYAGYRGEEKPRAVVAAGQRIEVAEIIWQKRIKDRKSRRIREVFRCRLADGRQVTIEKRE' A
#
# COMPACT_ATOMS: atom_id res chain seq x y z
N MET A 1 -4.87 12.15 4.33
CA MET A 1 -4.49 11.38 5.53
C MET A 1 -3.09 10.88 5.27
N GLU A 2 -2.09 11.48 5.92
CA GLU A 2 -0.70 11.02 5.85
C GLU A 2 -0.54 9.86 6.83
N TRP A 3 -0.04 8.73 6.36
CA TRP A 3 0.40 7.62 7.21
C TRP A 3 1.92 7.73 7.36
N GLU A 4 2.41 7.47 8.56
CA GLU A 4 3.82 7.57 8.90
C GLU A 4 4.60 6.35 8.35
N LYS A 5 3.95 5.19 8.38
CA LYS A 5 4.55 3.92 7.97
C LYS A 5 3.51 3.00 7.35
N VAL A 6 3.95 2.20 6.39
CA VAL A 6 3.17 1.08 5.86
C VAL A 6 3.88 -0.21 6.22
N GLU A 7 3.14 -1.15 6.79
CA GLU A 7 3.58 -2.51 6.98
C GLU A 7 3.24 -3.33 5.74
N TRP A 8 4.27 -3.85 5.10
CA TRP A 8 4.15 -4.69 3.92
C TRP A 8 4.30 -6.15 4.34
N TYR A 9 3.46 -7.01 3.79
CA TYR A 9 3.62 -8.45 3.90
C TYR A 9 4.12 -8.99 2.57
N ALA A 10 5.24 -9.71 2.60
CA ALA A 10 5.74 -10.43 1.45
C ALA A 10 4.79 -11.59 1.15
N GLY A 11 3.93 -11.42 0.14
CA GLY A 11 3.08 -12.49 -0.35
C GLY A 11 3.90 -13.59 -1.04
N TYR A 12 3.22 -14.70 -1.33
CA TYR A 12 3.80 -15.78 -2.11
C TYR A 12 4.14 -15.28 -3.54
N ARG A 13 5.38 -15.50 -4.00
CA ARG A 13 5.98 -15.02 -5.27
C ARG A 13 6.47 -13.56 -5.33
N GLY A 14 6.76 -12.92 -4.21
CA GLY A 14 7.46 -11.62 -4.20
C GLY A 14 6.55 -10.43 -4.50
N GLU A 15 5.24 -10.63 -4.52
CA GLU A 15 4.26 -9.55 -4.49
C GLU A 15 4.08 -9.09 -3.04
N GLU A 16 4.68 -7.95 -2.70
CA GLU A 16 4.47 -7.30 -1.42
C GLU A 16 3.14 -6.57 -1.41
N LYS A 17 2.27 -6.92 -0.45
CA LYS A 17 0.96 -6.29 -0.29
C LYS A 17 0.91 -5.50 1.01
N PRO A 18 0.26 -4.33 1.03
CA PRO A 18 0.10 -3.57 2.25
C PRO A 18 -0.83 -4.34 3.21
N ARG A 19 -0.34 -4.58 4.43
CA ARG A 19 -1.06 -5.32 5.48
C ARG A 19 -1.63 -4.40 6.53
N ALA A 20 -0.91 -3.34 6.90
CA ALA A 20 -1.37 -2.34 7.85
C ALA A 20 -0.71 -1.00 7.54
N VAL A 21 -1.34 0.07 8.00
CA VAL A 21 -0.78 1.43 7.98
C VAL A 21 -0.70 1.94 9.40
N VAL A 22 0.39 2.63 9.73
CA VAL A 22 0.55 3.35 10.99
C VAL A 22 0.28 4.82 10.72
N ALA A 23 -0.75 5.36 11.37
CA ALA A 23 -1.13 6.77 11.27
C ALA A 23 -1.36 7.33 12.67
N ALA A 24 -0.70 8.43 12.99
CA ALA A 24 -0.75 9.07 14.31
C ALA A 24 -0.41 8.09 15.45
N GLY A 25 0.60 7.24 15.24
CA GLY A 25 0.99 6.19 16.17
C GLY A 25 0.00 5.03 16.31
N GLN A 26 -1.13 5.04 15.60
CA GLN A 26 -2.11 3.94 15.60
C GLN A 26 -1.89 3.02 14.41
N ARG A 27 -1.76 1.73 14.69
CA ARG A 27 -1.73 0.67 13.68
C ARG A 27 -3.16 0.36 13.24
N ILE A 28 -3.45 0.56 11.95
CA ILE A 28 -4.73 0.25 11.33
C ILE A 28 -4.53 -0.81 10.26
N GLU A 29 -5.18 -1.95 10.43
CA GLU A 29 -5.05 -3.06 9.49
C GLU A 29 -5.80 -2.79 8.18
N VAL A 30 -5.23 -3.25 7.08
CA VAL A 30 -5.89 -3.25 5.78
C VAL A 30 -6.89 -4.41 5.78
N ALA A 31 -8.17 -4.08 5.67
CA ALA A 31 -9.23 -5.08 5.57
C ALA A 31 -9.31 -5.66 4.15
N GLU A 32 -9.20 -4.81 3.13
CA GLU A 32 -9.32 -5.23 1.73
C GLU A 32 -8.52 -4.30 0.81
N ILE A 33 -7.95 -4.87 -0.26
CA ILE A 33 -7.36 -4.10 -1.36
C ILE A 33 -8.42 -3.95 -2.44
N ILE A 34 -8.98 -2.75 -2.56
CA ILE A 34 -10.01 -2.42 -3.55
C ILE A 34 -9.41 -2.38 -4.96
N TRP A 35 -8.16 -1.92 -5.09
CA TRP A 35 -7.51 -1.76 -6.38
C TRP A 35 -5.99 -1.77 -6.27
N GLN A 36 -5.33 -2.33 -7.28
CA GLN A 36 -3.87 -2.34 -7.40
C GLN A 36 -3.47 -1.98 -8.84
N LYS A 37 -2.48 -1.11 -8.99
CA LYS A 37 -1.88 -0.81 -10.29
C LYS A 37 -0.38 -0.65 -10.18
N ARG A 38 0.33 -1.45 -10.95
CA ARG A 38 1.77 -1.32 -11.18
C ARG A 38 2.01 -0.46 -12.41
N ILE A 39 2.77 0.61 -12.21
CA ILE A 39 3.14 1.56 -13.26
C ILE A 39 4.65 1.50 -13.40
N LYS A 40 5.11 0.92 -14.50
CA LYS A 40 6.52 0.92 -14.88
C LYS A 40 6.80 2.16 -15.71
N ASP A 41 7.58 3.09 -15.17
CA ASP A 41 7.97 4.28 -15.91
C ASP A 41 9.12 3.94 -16.87
N ARG A 42 8.82 3.96 -18.18
CA ARG A 42 9.80 3.60 -19.22
C ARG A 42 10.94 4.63 -19.33
N LYS A 43 10.71 5.89 -18.95
CA LYS A 43 11.73 6.96 -19.00
C LYS A 43 12.67 6.88 -17.81
N SER A 44 12.15 6.69 -16.61
CA SER A 44 12.96 6.67 -15.39
C SER A 44 13.43 5.29 -14.95
N ARG A 45 13.02 4.20 -15.62
CA ARG A 45 13.20 2.80 -15.18
C ARG A 45 12.66 2.51 -13.76
N ARG A 46 11.90 3.44 -13.17
CA ARG A 46 11.32 3.31 -11.84
C ARG A 46 10.02 2.54 -11.92
N ILE A 47 9.78 1.71 -10.92
CA ILE A 47 8.51 1.01 -10.77
C ILE A 47 7.79 1.67 -9.61
N ARG A 48 6.58 2.16 -9.87
CA ARG A 48 5.68 2.61 -8.80
C ARG A 48 4.46 1.70 -8.76
N GLU A 49 4.07 1.33 -7.56
CA GLU A 49 2.93 0.46 -7.34
C GLU A 49 1.93 1.17 -6.44
N VAL A 50 0.70 1.31 -6.92
CA VAL A 50 -0.36 2.07 -6.26
C VAL A 50 -1.42 1.09 -5.80
N PHE A 51 -1.70 1.09 -4.50
CA PHE A 51 -2.69 0.25 -3.86
C PHE A 51 -3.77 1.12 -3.26
N ARG A 52 -5.01 0.91 -3.66
CA ARG A 52 -6.17 1.52 -3.00
C ARG A 52 -6.75 0.49 -2.05
N CYS A 53 -6.68 0.79 -0.76
CA CYS A 53 -7.03 -0.14 0.31
C CYS A 53 -8.18 0.42 1.15
N ARG A 54 -9.05 -0.46 1.62
CA ARG A 54 -9.99 -0.21 2.71
C ARG A 54 -9.36 -0.72 4.01
N LEU A 55 -9.30 0.16 5.00
CA LEU A 55 -8.86 -0.15 6.34
C LEU A 55 -9.97 -0.82 7.15
N ALA A 56 -9.61 -1.51 8.24
CA ALA A 56 -10.56 -2.12 9.17
C ALA A 56 -11.55 -1.12 9.78
N ASP A 57 -11.14 0.15 9.94
CA ASP A 57 -11.99 1.26 10.37
C ASP A 57 -12.97 1.76 9.26
N GLY A 58 -12.98 1.13 8.07
CA GLY A 58 -13.83 1.51 6.94
C GLY A 58 -13.28 2.65 6.07
N ARG A 59 -12.23 3.34 6.51
CA ARG A 59 -11.53 4.38 5.74
C ARG A 59 -10.86 3.82 4.50
N GLN A 60 -10.79 4.62 3.44
CA GLN A 60 -10.03 4.28 2.23
C GLN A 60 -8.73 5.07 2.19
N VAL A 61 -7.63 4.39 1.87
CA VAL A 61 -6.29 4.98 1.71
C VAL A 61 -5.66 4.52 0.41
N THR A 62 -4.82 5.37 -0.18
CA THR A 62 -4.09 5.06 -1.41
C THR A 62 -2.60 4.99 -1.10
N ILE A 63 -2.04 3.80 -1.01
CA ILE A 63 -0.65 3.57 -0.68
C ILE A 63 0.17 3.52 -1.98
N GLU A 64 1.23 4.31 -2.05
CA GLU A 64 2.19 4.28 -3.16
C GLU A 64 3.52 3.67 -2.71
N LYS A 65 3.93 2.57 -3.33
CA LYS A 65 5.26 1.99 -3.20
C LYS A 65 6.13 2.46 -4.35
N ARG A 66 7.34 2.91 -4.06
CA ARG A 66 8.37 3.22 -5.06
C ARG A 66 9.51 2.21 -4.88
N GLU A 67 9.83 1.51 -5.96
CA GLU A 67 10.96 0.58 -6.06
C GLU A 67 12.04 1.16 -7.00
#